data_AF-A0A520H3Q4-F1
#
_entry.id   AF-A0A520H3Q4-F1
#
_cell.length_a   1.000
_cell.length_b   1.000
_cell.length_c   1.000
_cell.angle_alpha   90.00
_cell.angle_beta   90.00
_cell.angle_gamma   90.00
#
_symmetry.space_group_name_H-M   'P 1'
#
loop_
_entity.id
_entity.type
_entity.pdbx_description
1 polymer ?
#
loop_
_entity_poly.entity_id
_entity_poly.type
_entity_poly.pdbx_seq_one_letter_code
_entity_poly.pdbx_strand_id
1 'polypeptide(L)'
;MSVRPIRSEADHRVALAEVSALMDRDPDLGTPEGDRLEVLVTLVQAYESRRYAIEAPSPVEAIKFRMDQAGLTVADMVPYIGPRHRVYEVLNGKRPLTMPMIRRLLTLGIPAASLIGEPEPVVA
;
A
#
# COMPACT_ATOMS: atom_id res chain seq x y z
N MET A 1 -8.50 26.74 21.52
CA MET A 1 -8.89 25.44 20.92
C MET A 1 -8.13 24.32 21.66
N SER A 2 -8.81 23.27 22.13
CA SER A 2 -8.14 22.11 22.77
C SER A 2 -8.16 20.91 21.82
N VAL A 3 -7.02 20.60 21.21
CA VAL A 3 -6.82 19.40 20.39
C VAL A 3 -6.06 18.36 21.20
N ARG A 4 -6.44 17.08 21.11
CA ARG A 4 -5.80 15.98 21.84
C ARG A 4 -5.08 15.03 20.87
N PRO A 5 -3.92 14.47 21.25
CA PRO A 5 -3.25 13.45 20.44
C PRO A 5 -4.11 12.20 20.27
N ILE A 6 -4.03 11.56 19.10
CA ILE A 6 -4.65 10.26 18.82
C ILE A 6 -3.67 9.16 19.24
N ARG A 7 -3.97 8.41 20.31
CA ARG A 7 -3.11 7.35 20.84
C ARG A 7 -3.75 5.97 20.75
N SER A 8 -5.07 5.92 20.69
CA SER A 8 -5.86 4.70 20.65
C SER A 8 -6.85 4.71 19.49
N GLU A 9 -7.39 3.53 19.19
CA GLU A 9 -8.45 3.39 18.20
C GLU A 9 -9.75 4.09 18.61
N ALA A 10 -9.98 4.24 19.92
CA ALA A 10 -11.09 5.04 20.44
C ALA A 10 -10.90 6.54 20.12
N ASP A 11 -9.70 7.07 20.34
CA ASP A 11 -9.37 8.46 19.99
C ASP A 11 -9.50 8.68 18.48
N HIS A 12 -9.05 7.70 17.68
CA HIS A 12 -9.11 7.75 16.22
C HIS A 12 -10.55 7.79 15.71
N ARG A 13 -11.43 6.94 16.25
CA ARG A 13 -12.87 6.96 15.92
C ARG A 13 -13.54 8.28 16.28
N VAL A 14 -13.20 8.86 17.43
CA VAL A 14 -13.72 10.18 17.84
C VAL A 14 -13.24 11.27 16.88
N ALA A 15 -11.95 11.27 16.54
CA ALA A 15 -11.38 12.24 15.59
C ALA A 15 -12.01 12.10 14.19
N LEU A 16 -12.19 10.87 13.69
CA LEU A 16 -12.85 10.62 12.41
C LEU A 16 -14.30 11.12 12.36
N ALA A 17 -15.07 10.88 13.42
CA ALA A 17 -16.45 11.37 13.50
C ALA A 17 -16.49 12.90 13.49
N GLU A 18 -15.54 13.54 14.15
CA GLU A 18 -15.44 15.00 14.18
C GLU A 18 -14.99 15.59 12.84
N VAL A 19 -14.02 14.96 12.17
CA VAL A 19 -13.60 15.30 10.81
C VAL A 19 -14.79 15.21 9.86
N SER A 20 -15.54 14.10 9.88
CA SER A 20 -16.74 13.93 9.04
C SER A 20 -17.74 15.07 9.26
N ALA A 21 -18.07 15.36 10.52
CA ALA A 21 -19.01 16.42 10.86
C ALA A 21 -18.51 17.83 10.50
N LEU A 22 -17.20 18.05 10.44
CA LEU A 22 -16.62 19.31 9.97
C LEU A 22 -16.63 19.38 8.44
N MET A 23 -16.29 18.31 7.73
CA MET A 23 -16.37 18.23 6.27
C MET A 23 -17.80 18.44 5.77
N ASP A 24 -18.80 17.86 6.44
CA ASP A 24 -20.22 18.05 6.09
C ASP A 24 -20.67 19.51 6.22
N ARG A 25 -19.99 20.30 7.06
CA ARG A 25 -20.25 21.73 7.24
C ARG A 25 -19.47 22.64 6.29
N ASP A 26 -18.49 22.08 5.59
CA ASP A 26 -17.64 22.76 4.60
C ASP A 26 -17.13 24.15 5.05
N PRO A 27 -16.41 24.25 6.19
CA PRO A 27 -15.95 25.53 6.71
C PRO A 27 -14.87 26.15 5.81
N ASP A 28 -14.93 27.47 5.63
CA ASP A 28 -13.91 28.22 4.89
C ASP A 28 -12.52 28.09 5.55
N LEU A 29 -11.48 28.12 4.72
CA LEU A 29 -10.09 28.12 5.17
C LEU A 29 -9.78 29.36 6.03
N GLY A 30 -8.99 29.18 7.09
CA GLY A 30 -8.63 30.24 8.02
C GLY A 30 -9.75 30.62 9.01
N THR A 31 -10.88 29.93 8.99
CA THR A 31 -11.88 29.99 10.07
C THR A 31 -11.48 29.06 11.21
N PRO A 32 -11.96 29.31 12.45
CA PRO A 32 -11.68 28.41 13.57
C PRO A 32 -12.08 26.94 13.30
N GLU A 33 -13.18 26.71 12.59
CA GLU A 33 -13.64 25.38 12.17
C GLU A 33 -12.74 24.78 11.06
N GLY A 34 -12.32 25.59 10.09
CA GLY A 34 -11.40 25.18 9.02
C GLY A 34 -10.03 24.78 9.57
N ASP A 35 -9.44 25.62 10.43
CA ASP A 35 -8.17 25.33 11.10
C ASP A 35 -8.26 24.06 11.96
N ARG A 36 -9.41 23.85 12.61
CA ARG A 36 -9.66 22.63 13.40
C ARG A 36 -9.71 21.39 12.52
N LEU A 37 -10.39 21.47 11.38
CA LEU A 37 -10.49 20.39 10.41
C LEU A 37 -9.10 20.01 9.90
N GLU A 38 -8.28 20.99 9.51
CA GLU A 38 -6.91 20.77 9.03
C GLU A 38 -6.05 20.05 10.08
N VAL A 39 -6.09 20.50 11.33
CA VAL A 39 -5.34 19.87 12.42
C VAL A 39 -5.81 18.43 12.68
N LEU A 40 -7.13 18.20 12.73
CA LEU A 40 -7.68 16.86 12.98
C LEU A 40 -7.34 15.87 11.86
N VAL A 41 -7.47 16.29 10.60
CA VAL A 41 -7.07 15.49 9.43
C VAL A 41 -5.59 15.12 9.52
N THR A 42 -4.73 16.08 9.86
CA THR A 42 -3.29 15.84 10.02
C THR A 42 -3.00 14.80 11.11
N LEU A 43 -3.71 14.88 12.25
CA LEU A 43 -3.55 13.91 13.34
C LEU A 43 -4.04 12.51 12.96
N VAL A 44 -5.19 12.42 12.27
CA VAL A 44 -5.73 11.15 11.76
C VAL A 44 -4.73 10.50 10.80
N GLN A 45 -4.24 11.25 9.82
CA GLN A 45 -3.24 10.76 8.87
C GLN A 45 -1.96 10.27 9.56
N ALA A 46 -1.45 11.04 10.53
CA ALA A 46 -0.26 10.65 11.28
C ALA A 46 -0.48 9.36 12.09
N TYR A 47 -1.65 9.17 12.69
CA TYR A 47 -2.00 7.94 13.40
C TYR A 47 -2.13 6.75 12.42
N GLU A 48 -2.86 6.93 11.33
CA GLU A 48 -3.11 5.89 10.33
C GLU A 48 -1.81 5.45 9.65
N SER A 49 -0.94 6.38 9.25
CA SER A 49 0.36 6.04 8.62
C SER A 49 1.24 5.11 9.46
N ARG A 50 1.12 5.18 10.80
CA ARG A 50 1.89 4.35 11.74
C ARG A 50 1.24 2.99 11.98
N ARG A 51 -0.07 2.90 11.79
CA ARG A 51 -0.89 1.74 12.20
C ARG A 51 -1.40 0.92 11.02
N TYR A 52 -1.65 1.58 9.90
CA TYR A 52 -2.08 1.06 8.61
C TYR A 52 -1.10 1.57 7.57
N ALA A 53 0.16 1.14 7.66
CA ALA A 53 1.12 1.43 6.61
C ALA A 53 0.54 0.92 5.28
N ILE A 54 0.56 1.75 4.24
CA ILE A 54 0.23 1.32 2.90
C ILE A 54 1.34 0.36 2.50
N GLU A 55 1.12 -0.95 2.69
CA GLU A 55 2.06 -1.97 2.28
C GLU A 55 2.27 -1.85 0.78
N ALA A 56 3.53 -1.90 0.33
CA ALA A 56 3.81 -2.05 -1.08
C ALA A 56 3.07 -3.30 -1.60
N PRO A 57 2.51 -3.27 -2.82
CA PRO A 57 1.87 -4.44 -3.38
C PRO A 57 2.85 -5.61 -3.29
N SER A 58 2.35 -6.75 -2.85
CA SER A 58 3.17 -7.97 -2.81
C SER A 58 3.78 -8.20 -4.21
N PRO A 59 4.96 -8.83 -4.32
CA PRO A 59 5.55 -9.14 -5.62
C PRO A 59 4.60 -9.86 -6.59
N VAL A 60 3.67 -10.65 -6.04
CA VAL A 60 2.62 -11.33 -6.81
C VAL A 60 1.60 -10.35 -7.38
N GLU A 61 1.15 -9.38 -6.60
CA GLU A 61 0.21 -8.35 -7.07
C GLU A 61 0.85 -7.46 -8.13
N ALA A 62 2.11 -7.08 -7.96
CA ALA A 62 2.85 -6.33 -8.98
C ALA A 62 2.93 -7.07 -10.31
N ILE A 63 3.16 -8.39 -10.28
CA ILE A 63 3.16 -9.24 -11.49
C ILE A 63 1.76 -9.29 -12.10
N LYS A 64 0.72 -9.57 -11.31
CA LYS A 64 -0.67 -9.66 -11.80
C LYS A 64 -1.14 -8.35 -12.42
N PHE A 65 -0.84 -7.23 -11.77
CA PHE A 65 -1.13 -5.89 -12.27
C PHE A 65 -0.43 -5.64 -13.62
N ARG A 66 0.85 -6.00 -13.73
CA ARG A 66 1.58 -5.87 -15.00
C ARG A 66 1.00 -6.76 -16.10
N MET A 67 0.57 -7.98 -15.74
CA MET A 67 -0.08 -8.90 -16.67
C MET A 67 -1.38 -8.31 -17.20
N ASP A 68 -2.23 -7.77 -16.33
CA ASP A 68 -3.48 -7.11 -16.70
C ASP A 68 -3.23 -5.93 -17.66
N GLN A 69 -2.29 -5.04 -17.30
CA GLN A 69 -1.95 -3.88 -18.12
C GLN A 69 -1.44 -4.21 -19.54
N ALA A 70 -0.78 -5.35 -19.74
CA ALA A 70 -0.31 -5.78 -21.07
C ALA A 70 -1.13 -6.91 -21.70
N GLY A 71 -2.22 -7.34 -21.07
CA GLY A 71 -2.96 -8.51 -21.53
C GLY A 71 -2.13 -9.81 -21.57
N LEU A 72 -1.14 -9.95 -20.68
CA LEU A 72 -0.29 -11.15 -20.61
C LEU A 72 -1.03 -12.30 -19.95
N THR A 73 -0.95 -13.48 -20.54
CA THR A 73 -1.48 -14.71 -19.97
C THR A 73 -0.44 -15.45 -19.15
N VAL A 74 -0.88 -16.48 -18.41
CA VAL A 74 0.04 -17.41 -17.73
C VAL A 74 1.03 -18.09 -18.69
N ALA A 75 0.64 -18.30 -19.95
CA ALA A 75 1.53 -18.89 -20.95
C ALA A 75 2.68 -17.93 -21.29
N ASP A 76 2.40 -16.63 -21.38
CA ASP A 76 3.37 -15.58 -21.70
C ASP A 76 4.35 -15.33 -20.56
N MET A 77 4.01 -15.77 -19.33
CA MET A 77 4.89 -15.66 -18.17
C MET A 77 5.98 -16.75 -18.11
N VAL A 78 5.92 -17.76 -18.99
CA VAL A 78 6.85 -18.89 -18.98
C VAL A 78 8.33 -18.48 -19.15
N PRO A 79 8.69 -17.56 -20.06
CA PRO A 79 10.07 -17.10 -20.20
C PRO A 79 10.62 -16.42 -18.94
N TYR A 80 9.76 -15.77 -18.14
CA TYR A 80 10.17 -14.96 -16.99
C TYR A 80 10.25 -15.76 -15.69
N ILE A 81 9.33 -16.69 -15.48
CA ILE A 81 9.21 -17.44 -14.22
C ILE A 81 9.66 -18.89 -14.41
N GLY A 82 9.24 -19.53 -15.51
CA GLY A 82 9.52 -20.94 -15.81
C GLY A 82 8.27 -21.68 -16.29
N PRO A 83 8.25 -23.03 -16.29
CA PRO A 83 7.12 -23.80 -16.80
C PRO A 83 5.78 -23.43 -16.10
N ARG A 84 4.65 -23.63 -16.78
CA ARG A 84 3.31 -23.15 -16.33
C ARG A 84 2.97 -23.52 -14.89
N HIS A 85 3.29 -24.74 -14.43
CA HIS A 85 3.05 -25.13 -13.03
C HIS A 85 3.74 -24.19 -12.04
N ARG A 86 4.97 -23.77 -12.35
CA ARG A 86 5.75 -22.84 -11.53
C ARG A 86 5.18 -21.43 -11.58
N VAL A 87 4.67 -20.99 -12.74
CA VAL A 87 3.97 -19.72 -12.85
C VAL A 87 2.77 -19.70 -11.89
N TYR A 88 1.95 -20.75 -11.90
CA TYR A 88 0.83 -20.86 -10.96
C TYR A 88 1.28 -20.92 -9.50
N GLU A 89 2.35 -21.65 -9.17
CA GLU A 89 2.90 -21.68 -7.80
C GLU A 89 3.29 -20.27 -7.32
N VAL A 90 3.97 -19.49 -8.17
CA VAL A 90 4.37 -18.11 -7.85
C VAL A 90 3.15 -17.19 -7.75
N LEU A 91 2.25 -17.21 -8.74
CA LEU A 91 1.06 -16.33 -8.74
C LEU A 91 0.06 -16.63 -7.61
N ASN A 92 0.15 -17.82 -7.01
CA ASN A 92 -0.63 -18.22 -5.83
C ASN A 92 0.17 -18.11 -4.51
N GLY A 93 1.38 -17.55 -4.53
CA GLY A 93 2.21 -17.36 -3.33
C GLY A 93 2.77 -18.64 -2.71
N LYS A 94 2.64 -19.80 -3.39
CA LYS A 94 3.17 -21.09 -2.90
C LYS A 94 4.69 -21.18 -3.07
N ARG A 95 5.26 -20.38 -3.97
CA ARG A 95 6.70 -20.33 -4.23
C ARG A 95 7.18 -18.87 -4.28
N PRO A 96 8.25 -18.52 -3.57
CA PRO A 96 8.83 -17.18 -3.65
C PRO A 96 9.53 -16.98 -5.00
N LEU A 97 9.66 -15.71 -5.41
CA LEU A 97 10.49 -15.33 -6.54
C LEU A 97 11.96 -15.57 -6.22
N THR A 98 12.71 -16.05 -7.22
CA THR A 98 14.17 -16.12 -7.12
C THR A 98 14.80 -14.92 -7.84
N MET A 99 16.03 -14.55 -7.46
CA MET A 99 16.74 -13.44 -8.11
C MET A 99 16.82 -13.57 -9.66
N PRO A 100 17.05 -14.76 -10.24
CA PRO A 100 16.93 -14.95 -11.69
C PRO A 100 15.54 -14.71 -12.27
N MET A 101 14.45 -15.01 -11.53
CA MET A 101 13.09 -14.65 -11.96
C MET A 101 12.89 -13.14 -11.91
N ILE A 102 13.30 -12.49 -10.82
CA ILE A 102 13.21 -11.04 -10.64
C ILE A 102 13.90 -10.33 -11.81
N ARG A 103 15.17 -10.68 -12.11
CA ARG A 103 15.91 -10.09 -13.23
C ARG A 103 15.19 -10.22 -14.57
N ARG A 104 14.52 -11.34 -14.82
CA ARG A 104 13.72 -11.53 -16.03
C ARG A 104 12.42 -10.70 -15.99
N LEU A 105 11.73 -10.65 -14.86
CA LEU A 105 10.51 -9.85 -14.69
C LEU A 105 10.77 -8.34 -14.81
N LEU A 106 11.96 -7.85 -14.45
CA LEU A 106 12.35 -6.45 -14.68
C LEU A 106 12.28 -6.05 -16.15
N THR A 107 12.49 -6.98 -17.10
CA THR A 107 12.40 -6.66 -18.53
C THR A 107 10.97 -6.38 -18.97
N LEU A 108 9.95 -6.69 -18.15
CA LEU A 108 8.58 -6.27 -18.37
C LEU A 108 8.35 -4.81 -17.94
N GLY A 109 9.31 -4.15 -17.28
CA GLY A 109 9.14 -2.80 -16.75
C GLY A 109 8.46 -2.77 -15.37
N ILE A 110 8.43 -3.91 -14.66
CA ILE A 110 7.99 -3.94 -13.26
C ILE A 110 9.11 -3.31 -12.41
N PRO A 111 8.82 -2.31 -11.56
CA PRO A 111 9.84 -1.72 -10.68
C PRO A 111 10.47 -2.77 -9.76
N ALA A 112 11.78 -2.69 -9.56
CA ALA A 112 12.50 -3.64 -8.71
C ALA A 112 11.98 -3.66 -7.27
N ALA A 113 11.65 -2.48 -6.72
CA ALA A 113 11.09 -2.34 -5.38
C ALA A 113 9.79 -3.16 -5.22
N SER A 114 8.96 -3.23 -6.27
CA SER A 114 7.72 -4.00 -6.25
C SER A 114 7.94 -5.52 -6.30
N LEU A 115 9.11 -6.01 -6.75
CA LEU A 115 9.40 -7.44 -6.86
C LEU A 115 10.19 -8.01 -5.68
N ILE A 116 10.94 -7.16 -4.99
CA ILE A 116 11.83 -7.56 -3.89
C ILE A 116 11.07 -7.52 -2.55
N GLY A 117 10.02 -6.69 -2.45
CA GLY A 117 9.29 -6.48 -1.20
C GLY A 117 10.09 -5.62 -0.22
N GLU A 118 9.60 -5.51 1.02
CA GLU A 118 10.33 -4.81 2.08
C GLU A 118 11.59 -5.60 2.48
N PRO A 119 12.71 -4.90 2.75
CA PRO A 119 13.90 -5.55 3.27
C PRO A 119 13.59 -6.23 4.61
N GLU A 120 14.02 -7.48 4.76
CA GLU A 120 13.93 -8.15 6.05
C GLU A 120 14.73 -7.35 7.09
N PRO A 121 14.16 -7.08 8.28
CA PRO A 121 14.90 -6.40 9.33
C PRO A 121 16.13 -7.24 9.71
N VAL A 122 17.31 -6.64 9.63
CA VAL A 122 18.54 -7.27 10.12
C VAL A 122 18.42 -7.36 11.64
N VAL A 123 18.13 -8.56 12.14
CA VAL A 123 18.14 -8.82 13.58
C VAL A 123 19.59 -8.78 14.04
N ALA A 124 19.93 -7.80 14.88
CA ALA A 124 21.24 -7.62 15.49
C ALA A 124 21.49 -8.63 16.62
#